data_AF-A0A2M8CZ62-F1
#
_entry.id   AF-A0A2M8CZ62-F1
#
_cell.length_a   1.000
_cell.length_b   1.000
_cell.length_c   1.000
_cell.angle_alpha   90.00
_cell.angle_beta   90.00
_cell.angle_gamma   90.00
#
_symmetry.space_group_name_H-M   'P 1'
#
loop_
_entity.id
_entity.type
_entity.pdbx_description
1 polymer ?
#
loop_
_entity_poly.entity_id
_entity_poly.type
_entity_poly.pdbx_seq_one_letter_code
_entity_poly.pdbx_strand_id
1 'polypeptide(L)'
;MKKNLIRWLPLLVIVILIGGAWTSGLMEQLSLESLKAQRGQLLDFVAAHPVLSVTAFMGLYITAVALSLPVATVLTLLGGFLFGRWLGTAIIVLGATAGASLL
;
A
#
# COMPACT_ATOMS: atom_id res chain seq x y z
N MET A 1 -16.91 27.99 -11.49
CA MET A 1 -15.46 28.00 -11.16
C MET A 1 -15.09 26.93 -10.12
N LYS A 2 -15.47 25.65 -10.29
CA LYS A 2 -15.23 24.58 -9.28
C LYS A 2 -14.46 23.35 -9.78
N LYS A 3 -14.10 23.30 -11.07
CA LYS A 3 -13.50 22.12 -11.72
C LYS A 3 -12.01 21.90 -11.36
N ASN A 4 -11.40 22.85 -10.66
CA ASN A 4 -9.96 22.88 -10.41
C ASN A 4 -9.59 22.19 -9.08
N LEU A 5 -10.52 22.09 -8.12
CA LEU A 5 -10.22 21.57 -6.78
C LEU A 5 -10.09 20.03 -6.77
N ILE A 6 -10.83 19.34 -7.65
CA ILE A 6 -10.73 17.89 -7.87
C ILE A 6 -9.33 17.48 -8.36
N ARG A 7 -8.60 18.35 -9.07
CA ARG A 7 -7.23 18.07 -9.52
C ARG A 7 -6.21 18.03 -8.37
N TRP A 8 -6.48 18.73 -7.28
CA TRP A 8 -5.60 18.78 -6.11
C TRP A 8 -5.99 17.77 -5.03
N LEU A 9 -7.15 17.14 -5.17
CA LEU A 9 -7.63 16.11 -4.24
C LEU A 9 -6.65 14.93 -4.08
N PRO A 10 -6.03 14.38 -5.16
CA PRO A 10 -5.02 13.33 -5.03
C PRO A 10 -3.79 13.82 -4.26
N LEU A 11 -3.33 15.04 -4.53
CA LEU A 11 -2.20 15.65 -3.83
C LEU A 11 -2.49 15.88 -2.34
N LEU A 12 -3.71 16.32 -2.00
CA LEU A 12 -4.11 16.52 -0.61
C LEU A 12 -4.21 15.19 0.15
N VAL A 13 -4.73 14.14 -0.49
CA VAL A 13 -4.75 12.77 0.04
C VAL A 13 -3.33 12.24 0.23
N ILE A 14 -2.41 12.48 -0.71
CA ILE A 14 -0.98 12.14 -0.56
C ILE A 14 -0.38 12.81 0.66
N VAL A 15 -0.57 14.13 0.81
CA VAL A 15 -0.01 14.89 1.93
C VAL A 15 -0.57 14.40 3.27
N ILE A 16 -1.86 14.06 3.32
CA ILE A 16 -2.49 13.50 4.52
C ILE A 16 -1.98 12.08 4.81
N LEU A 17 -1.82 11.23 3.79
CA LEU A 17 -1.31 9.87 3.96
C LEU A 17 0.17 9.84 4.35
N ILE A 18 1.00 10.67 3.72
CA ILE A 18 2.42 10.83 4.06
C ILE A 18 2.54 11.45 5.47
N GLY A 19 1.77 12.51 5.76
CA GLY A 19 1.74 13.14 7.07
C GLY A 19 1.31 12.17 8.17
N GLY A 20 0.25 11.39 7.92
CA GLY A 20 -0.23 10.36 8.84
C GLY A 20 0.78 9.23 9.04
N ALA A 21 1.46 8.79 7.99
CA ALA A 21 2.53 7.79 8.05
C ALA A 21 3.79 8.31 8.79
N TRP A 22 4.08 9.61 8.69
CA TRP A 22 5.15 10.27 9.44
C TRP A 22 4.80 10.40 10.93
N THR A 23 3.58 10.84 11.27
CA THR A 23 3.17 11.04 12.67
C THR A 23 2.94 9.73 13.42
N SER A 24 2.67 8.63 12.73
CA SER A 24 2.46 7.31 13.35
C SER A 24 3.75 6.57 13.68
N GLY A 25 4.94 7.11 13.35
CA GLY A 25 6.20 6.40 13.50
C GLY A 25 6.32 5.19 12.56
N LEU A 26 5.38 5.05 11.61
CA LEU A 26 5.32 3.92 10.68
C LEU A 26 6.54 3.90 9.77
N MET A 27 7.14 5.05 9.46
CA MET A 27 8.38 5.13 8.70
C MET A 27 9.58 4.50 9.43
N GLU A 28 9.59 4.57 10.77
CA GLU A 28 10.63 4.02 11.64
C GLU A 28 10.38 2.52 11.91
N GLN A 29 9.12 2.10 11.96
CA GLN A 29 8.72 0.69 12.02
C GLN A 29 8.82 -0.01 10.66
N LEU A 30 8.72 0.72 9.54
CA LEU A 30 8.96 0.27 8.16
C LEU A 30 10.46 0.15 7.81
N SER A 31 11.35 0.43 8.77
CA SER A 31 12.76 0.05 8.69
C SER A 31 12.87 -1.46 8.45
N LEU A 32 13.74 -1.85 7.50
CA LEU A 32 14.03 -3.26 7.20
C LEU A 32 14.45 -4.06 8.44
N GLU A 33 15.02 -3.40 9.46
CA GLU A 33 15.41 -4.04 10.72
C GLU A 33 14.21 -4.31 11.63
N SER A 34 13.29 -3.33 11.78
CA SER A 34 12.05 -3.47 12.55
C SER A 34 11.09 -4.48 11.91
N LEU A 35 10.97 -4.47 10.58
CA LEU A 35 10.21 -5.47 9.83
C LEU A 35 10.78 -6.88 10.02
N LYS A 36 12.10 -7.03 10.16
CA LYS A 36 12.74 -8.31 10.49
C LYS A 36 12.45 -8.76 11.92
N ALA A 37 12.51 -7.83 12.88
CA ALA A 37 12.27 -8.10 14.29
C ALA A 37 10.81 -8.51 14.58
N GLN A 38 9.84 -7.90 13.86
CA GLN A 38 8.41 -8.20 13.97
C GLN A 38 7.89 -9.10 12.84
N ARG A 39 8.80 -9.63 12.00
CA ARG A 39 8.44 -10.47 10.84
C ARG A 39 7.56 -11.65 11.24
N GLY A 40 7.89 -12.30 12.35
CA GLY A 40 7.12 -13.43 12.88
C GLY A 40 5.68 -13.04 13.16
N GLN A 41 5.47 -11.95 13.90
CA GLN A 41 4.12 -11.48 14.28
C GLN A 41 3.31 -10.98 13.07
N LEU A 42 3.94 -10.28 12.12
CA LEU A 42 3.26 -9.84 10.91
C LEU A 42 2.87 -11.02 10.02
N LEU A 43 3.77 -11.99 9.84
CA LEU A 43 3.47 -13.19 9.05
C LEU A 43 2.43 -14.05 9.75
N ASP A 44 2.45 -14.16 11.08
CA ASP A 44 1.42 -14.86 11.85
C ASP A 44 0.05 -14.18 11.69
N PHE A 45 -0.02 -12.85 11.69
CA PHE A 45 -1.26 -12.12 11.43
C PHE A 45 -1.78 -12.35 10.00
N VAL A 46 -0.89 -12.29 8.99
CA VAL A 46 -1.24 -12.56 7.59
C VAL A 46 -1.66 -14.03 7.42
N ALA A 47 -1.01 -14.96 8.13
CA ALA A 47 -1.37 -16.37 8.12
C ALA A 47 -2.69 -16.65 8.86
N ALA A 48 -3.00 -15.89 9.91
CA ALA A 48 -4.27 -15.98 10.64
C ALA A 48 -5.44 -15.38 9.86
N HIS A 49 -5.20 -14.33 9.06
CA HIS A 49 -6.24 -13.62 8.30
C HIS A 49 -5.88 -13.40 6.82
N PRO A 50 -5.60 -14.47 6.05
CA PRO A 50 -5.05 -14.35 4.71
C PRO A 50 -5.97 -13.61 3.73
N VAL A 51 -7.28 -13.90 3.78
CA VAL A 51 -8.26 -13.25 2.91
C VAL A 51 -8.35 -11.75 3.22
N LEU A 52 -8.46 -11.38 4.50
CA LEU A 52 -8.57 -9.98 4.92
C LEU A 52 -7.30 -9.20 4.55
N SER A 53 -6.12 -9.76 4.82
CA SER A 53 -4.83 -9.13 4.48
C SER A 53 -4.68 -8.89 2.99
N VAL A 54 -5.03 -9.89 2.15
CA VAL A 54 -4.97 -9.77 0.70
C VAL A 54 -5.95 -8.73 0.18
N THR A 55 -7.23 -8.78 0.60
CA THR A 55 -8.24 -7.83 0.12
C THR A 55 -7.93 -6.40 0.56
N ALA A 56 -7.51 -6.19 1.81
CA ALA A 56 -7.13 -4.87 2.31
C ALA A 56 -5.92 -4.30 1.57
N PHE A 57 -4.87 -5.11 1.40
CA PHE A 57 -3.67 -4.69 0.67
C PHE A 57 -3.97 -4.41 -0.80
N MET A 58 -4.75 -5.26 -1.47
CA MET A 58 -5.12 -5.07 -2.87
C MET A 58 -5.95 -3.81 -3.07
N GLY A 59 -6.93 -3.53 -2.19
CA GLY A 59 -7.70 -2.28 -2.23
C GLY A 59 -6.84 -1.04 -2.03
N LEU A 60 -5.89 -1.10 -1.09
CA LEU A 60 -4.92 -0.02 -0.87
C LEU A 60 -4.03 0.19 -2.10
N TYR A 61 -3.54 -0.90 -2.71
CA TYR A 61 -2.69 -0.85 -3.90
C TYR A 61 -3.43 -0.28 -5.12
N ILE A 62 -4.65 -0.76 -5.40
CA ILE A 62 -5.50 -0.23 -6.48
C ILE A 62 -5.72 1.26 -6.30
N THR A 63 -6.04 1.69 -5.08
CA THR A 63 -6.25 3.12 -4.77
C THR A 63 -4.98 3.92 -4.98
N ALA A 64 -3.83 3.41 -4.55
CA ALA A 64 -2.55 4.06 -4.76
C ALA A 64 -2.21 4.20 -6.26
N VAL A 65 -2.47 3.18 -7.07
CA VAL A 65 -2.23 3.23 -8.52
C VAL A 65 -3.25 4.14 -9.23
N ALA A 66 -4.53 4.05 -8.89
CA ALA A 66 -5.58 4.89 -9.46
C ALA A 66 -5.39 6.39 -9.14
N LEU A 67 -4.76 6.71 -8.01
CA LEU A 67 -4.38 8.09 -7.67
C LEU A 67 -2.99 8.48 -8.22
N SER A 68 -2.29 7.57 -8.91
CA SER A 68 -0.90 7.73 -9.40
C SER A 68 0.09 8.12 -8.30
N LEU A 69 -0.03 7.49 -7.13
CA LEU A 69 0.80 7.81 -5.97
C LEU A 69 2.19 7.18 -6.08
N PRO A 70 3.27 7.94 -5.78
CA PRO A 70 4.63 7.38 -5.73
C PRO A 70 4.82 6.34 -4.61
N VAL A 71 3.86 6.22 -3.67
CA VAL A 71 3.85 5.19 -2.62
C VAL A 71 3.59 3.78 -3.15
N ALA A 72 3.05 3.64 -4.38
CA ALA A 72 2.80 2.34 -5.00
C ALA A 72 4.08 1.47 -5.11
N THR A 73 5.24 2.10 -5.27
CA THR A 73 6.54 1.41 -5.30
C THR A 73 6.89 0.80 -3.95
N VAL A 74 6.66 1.52 -2.85
CA VAL A 74 6.89 1.01 -1.49
C VAL A 74 5.91 -0.11 -1.17
N LEU A 75 4.64 0.06 -1.54
CA LEU A 75 3.62 -0.99 -1.42
C LEU A 75 4.01 -2.25 -2.20
N THR A 76 4.55 -2.12 -3.41
CA THR A 76 5.04 -3.26 -4.21
C THR A 76 6.07 -4.08 -3.44
N LEU A 77 7.04 -3.43 -2.80
CA LEU A 77 8.06 -4.10 -1.98
C LEU A 77 7.43 -4.77 -0.74
N LEU A 78 6.49 -4.09 -0.07
CA LEU A 78 5.77 -4.66 1.06
C LEU A 78 4.92 -5.87 0.67
N GLY A 79 4.25 -5.83 -0.48
CA GLY A 79 3.48 -6.96 -0.99
C GLY A 79 4.34 -8.20 -1.23
N GLY A 80 5.53 -8.01 -1.80
CA GLY A 80 6.51 -9.09 -1.96
C GLY A 80 7.05 -9.63 -0.64
N PHE A 81 7.19 -8.77 0.38
CA PHE A 81 7.61 -9.16 1.73
C PHE A 81 6.54 -9.95 2.50
N LEU A 82 5.28 -9.50 2.43
CA LEU A 82 4.16 -10.06 3.20
C LEU A 82 3.58 -11.33 2.57
N PHE A 83 3.37 -11.33 1.26
CA PHE A 83 2.68 -12.42 0.55
C PHE A 83 3.64 -13.33 -0.23
N GLY A 84 4.94 -13.04 -0.19
CA GLY A 84 5.97 -13.75 -0.93
C GLY A 84 5.95 -13.45 -2.43
N ARG A 85 6.91 -14.04 -3.15
CA ARG A 85 7.18 -13.72 -4.56
C ARG A 85 5.97 -13.93 -5.47
N TRP A 86 5.31 -15.09 -5.39
CA TRP A 86 4.28 -15.47 -6.35
C TRP A 86 2.96 -14.77 -6.07
N LEU A 87 2.48 -14.85 -4.83
CA LEU A 87 1.19 -14.31 -4.42
C LEU A 87 1.24 -12.77 -4.38
N GLY A 88 2.34 -12.20 -3.89
CA GLY A 88 2.59 -10.75 -3.95
C GLY A 88 2.61 -10.22 -5.39
N THR A 89 3.33 -10.88 -6.31
CA THR A 89 3.34 -10.47 -7.73
C THR A 89 1.95 -10.51 -8.35
N ALA A 90 1.17 -11.57 -8.09
CA ALA A 90 -0.19 -11.68 -8.62
C ALA A 90 -1.09 -10.53 -8.12
N ILE A 91 -1.06 -10.23 -6.82
CA ILE A 91 -1.84 -9.13 -6.23
C ILE A 91 -1.43 -7.78 -6.83
N ILE A 92 -0.13 -7.55 -6.96
CA ILE A 92 0.43 -6.30 -7.48
C ILE A 92 0.06 -6.10 -8.95
N VAL A 93 0.20 -7.12 -9.80
CA VAL A 93 -0.15 -7.03 -11.22
C VAL A 93 -1.65 -6.78 -11.39
N LEU A 94 -2.50 -7.55 -10.71
CA LEU A 94 -3.95 -7.37 -10.78
C LEU A 94 -4.37 -6.00 -10.24
N GLY A 95 -3.77 -5.58 -9.12
CA GLY A 95 -4.03 -4.27 -8.52
C GLY A 95 -3.56 -3.12 -9.41
N ALA A 96 -2.41 -3.26 -10.08
CA ALA A 96 -1.90 -2.28 -11.02
C ALA A 96 -2.81 -2.15 -12.25
N THR A 97 -3.24 -3.28 -12.83
CA THR A 97 -4.15 -3.28 -13.98
C THR A 97 -5.51 -2.66 -13.63
N ALA A 98 -6.08 -3.04 -12.48
CA ALA A 98 -7.35 -2.48 -12.02
C ALA A 98 -7.24 -0.98 -11.70
N GLY A 99 -6.19 -0.58 -10.98
CA GLY A 99 -5.94 0.83 -10.65
C GLY A 99 -5.68 1.69 -11.89
N ALA A 100 -4.92 1.19 -12.86
CA ALA A 100 -4.69 1.88 -14.12
C ALA A 100 -5.96 2.00 -14.98
N SER A 101 -6.91 1.06 -14.84
CA SER A 101 -8.21 1.14 -15.52
C SER A 101 -9.15 2.19 -14.92
N LEU A 102 -8.88 2.63 -13.68
CA LEU A 102 -9.63 3.64 -12.94
C LEU A 102 -9.07 5.07 -13.09
N LEU A 103 -7.85 5.20 -13.66
CA LEU A 103 -7.15 6.46 -13.88
C LEU A 103 -7.70 7.20 -15.12
#